data_AF-B0DBA8-F1
#
_entry.id   AF-B0DBA8-F1
#
_cell.length_a   1.000
_cell.length_b   1.000
_cell.length_c   1.000
_cell.angle_alpha   90.00
_cell.angle_beta   90.00
_cell.angle_gamma   90.00
#
_symmetry.space_group_name_H-M   'P 1'
#
loop_
_entity.id
_entity.type
_entity.pdbx_description
1 polymer ?
#
loop_
_entity_poly.entity_id
_entity_poly.type
_entity_poly.pdbx_seq_one_letter_code
_entity_poly.pdbx_strand_id
1 'polypeptide(L)' 'MAASTTASQEELKAHRVPLAWRDQCSSLLIPLNLCRKQKLYKPWECEHERHTYDKCQYDDYVRRMKELSKLKLAAAEEE' A
#
# COMPACT_ATOMS: atom_id res chain seq x y z
N MET A 1 3.92 -15.33 -2.83
CA MET A 1 4.82 -14.28 -3.32
C MET A 1 3.95 -13.14 -3.81
N ALA A 2 3.70 -12.12 -3.00
CA ALA A 2 2.93 -10.96 -3.47
C ALA A 2 3.73 -10.29 -4.60
N ALA A 3 3.11 -10.11 -5.76
CA ALA A 3 3.73 -9.37 -6.85
C ALA A 3 4.12 -7.99 -6.32
N SER A 4 5.37 -7.57 -6.56
CA SER A 4 5.91 -6.31 -6.05
C SER A 4 5.16 -5.13 -6.67
N THR A 5 4.10 -4.65 -6.02
CA THR A 5 3.34 -3.44 -6.38
C THR A 5 4.08 -2.16 -5.98
N THR A 6 5.42 -2.21 -5.99
CA THR A 6 6.30 -1.08 -5.72
C THR A 6 6.57 -0.34 -7.02
N ALA A 7 6.23 0.96 -7.06
CA ALA A 7 6.66 1.81 -8.16
C ALA A 7 8.17 2.07 -8.08
N SER A 8 8.79 2.40 -9.22
CA SER A 8 10.19 2.81 -9.26
C SER A 8 10.39 4.13 -8.50
N GLN A 9 11.61 4.38 -8.01
CA GLN A 9 11.91 5.63 -7.30
C GLN A 9 11.70 6.88 -8.18
N GLU A 10 11.95 6.75 -9.48
CA GLU A 10 11.77 7.82 -10.46
C GLU A 10 10.29 8.15 -10.64
N GLU A 11 9.42 7.14 -10.76
CA GLU A 11 7.96 7.32 -10.84
C GLU A 11 7.40 7.96 -9.56
N LEU A 12 7.85 7.52 -8.38
CA LEU A 12 7.41 8.10 -7.10
C LEU A 12 7.80 9.58 -6.97
N LYS A 13 8.98 9.95 -7.48
CA LYS A 13 9.43 11.35 -7.54
C LYS A 13 8.61 12.15 -8.56
N ALA A 14 8.38 11.59 -9.76
CA ALA A 14 7.61 12.23 -10.82
C ALA A 14 6.17 12.54 -10.38
N HIS A 15 5.53 11.61 -9.67
CA HIS A 15 4.17 11.77 -9.15
C HIS A 15 4.09 12.47 -7.78
N ARG A 16 5.23 12.92 -7.23
CA ARG A 16 5.34 13.62 -5.94
C ARG A 16 4.63 12.89 -4.79
N VAL A 17 4.81 11.57 -4.73
CA VAL A 17 4.19 10.74 -3.67
C VAL A 17 4.85 11.09 -2.32
N PRO A 18 4.09 11.41 -1.27
CA PRO A 18 4.63 11.67 0.06
C PRO A 18 5.34 10.45 0.65
N LEU A 19 6.35 10.67 1.48
CA LEU A 19 7.20 9.60 2.03
C LEU A 19 6.40 8.49 2.75
N ALA A 20 5.34 8.86 3.47
CA ALA A 20 4.50 7.91 4.18
C ALA A 20 3.81 6.89 3.26
N TRP A 21 3.62 7.22 1.98
CA TRP A 21 2.91 6.38 1.01
C TRP A 21 3.85 5.71 -0.01
N ARG A 22 5.16 5.75 0.22
CA ARG A 22 6.17 5.07 -0.61
C ARG A 22 6.44 3.67 -0.08
N ASP A 23 5.38 2.91 0.08
CA ASP A 23 5.39 1.54 0.57
C ASP A 23 5.32 0.53 -0.57
N GLN A 24 5.10 -0.75 -0.22
CA GLN A 24 4.98 -1.83 -1.18
C GLN A 24 3.72 -1.77 -2.05
N CYS A 25 2.76 -0.91 -1.73
CA CYS A 25 1.50 -0.73 -2.45
C CYS A 25 1.48 0.54 -3.31
N SER A 26 2.61 1.24 -3.39
CA SER A 26 2.72 2.56 -4.00
C SER A 26 2.43 2.61 -5.50
N SER A 27 2.59 1.51 -6.24
CA SER A 27 2.23 1.46 -7.67
C SER A 27 0.72 1.58 -7.91
N LEU A 28 -0.12 1.15 -6.97
CA LEU A 28 -1.57 1.24 -7.04
C LEU A 28 -2.08 2.64 -6.64
N LEU A 29 -1.30 3.38 -5.84
CA LEU A 29 -1.66 4.71 -5.40
C LEU A 29 -1.56 5.76 -6.51
N ILE A 30 -0.60 5.59 -7.43
CA ILE A 30 -0.40 6.48 -8.58
C ILE A 30 -1.67 6.54 -9.47
N PRO A 31 -2.21 5.43 -10.01
CA PRO A 31 -3.41 5.46 -10.83
C PRO A 31 -4.64 5.95 -10.05
N LEU A 32 -4.77 5.61 -8.76
CA LEU A 32 -5.84 6.14 -7.91
C LEU A 32 -5.81 7.67 -7.81
N ASN A 33 -4.63 8.26 -7.60
CA ASN A 33 -4.49 9.71 -7.52
C ASN A 33 -4.70 10.40 -8.87
N LEU A 34 -4.35 9.74 -9.98
CA LEU A 34 -4.66 10.22 -11.32
C LEU A 34 -6.18 10.22 -11.57
N CYS A 35 -6.87 9.11 -11.25
CA CYS A 35 -8.33 9.03 -11.36
C CYS A 35 -9.02 10.10 -10.50
N ARG A 36 -8.60 10.26 -9.24
CA ARG A 36 -9.13 11.29 -8.34
C ARG A 36 -8.98 12.70 -8.90
N LYS A 37 -7.82 13.04 -9.48
CA LYS A 37 -7.61 14.34 -10.11
C LYS A 37 -8.50 14.54 -11.35
N GLN A 38 -8.60 13.53 -12.21
CA GLN A 38 -9.42 13.59 -13.43
C GLN A 38 -10.91 13.71 -13.12
N LYS A 39 -11.39 13.03 -12.07
CA LYS A 39 -12.80 12.98 -11.68
C LYS A 39 -13.16 13.98 -10.58
N LEU A 40 -12.29 14.93 -10.27
CA LEU A 40 -12.50 15.96 -9.24
C LEU A 40 -12.88 15.37 -7.88
N TYR A 41 -12.25 14.25 -7.49
CA TYR A 41 -12.42 13.58 -6.20
C TYR A 41 -13.87 13.13 -5.89
N LYS A 42 -14.67 12.85 -6.92
CA LYS A 42 -15.99 12.24 -6.74
C LYS A 42 -15.86 10.88 -6.03
N PRO A 43 -16.66 10.61 -4.97
CA PRO A 43 -16.50 9.41 -4.16
C PRO A 43 -16.90 8.10 -4.86
N TRP A 44 -17.69 8.15 -5.94
CA TRP A 44 -18.26 6.98 -6.63
C TRP A 44 -17.58 6.57 -7.95
N GLU A 45 -16.68 7.40 -8.53
CA GLU A 45 -16.10 7.10 -9.87
C GLU A 45 -14.78 6.30 -9.85
N CYS A 46 -14.03 6.30 -8.73
CA CYS A 46 -12.72 5.64 -8.61
C CYS A 46 -12.72 4.53 -7.55
N GLU A 47 -13.83 3.82 -7.38
CA GLU A 47 -13.99 2.84 -6.30
C GLU A 47 -13.13 1.59 -6.51
N HIS A 48 -12.93 1.16 -7.75
CA HIS A 48 -12.16 -0.04 -8.05
C HIS A 48 -10.67 0.14 -7.71
N GLU A 49 -10.08 1.26 -8.14
CA GLU A 49 -8.71 1.64 -7.84
C GLU A 49 -8.52 1.89 -6.33
N ARG A 50 -9.53 2.43 -5.66
CA ARG A 50 -9.52 2.60 -4.21
C ARG A 50 -9.49 1.24 -3.51
N HIS A 51 -10.43 0.36 -3.85
CA HIS A 51 -10.55 -0.94 -3.21
C HIS A 51 -9.33 -1.84 -3.45
N THR A 52 -8.73 -1.78 -4.65
CA THR A 52 -7.50 -2.52 -4.94
C THR A 52 -6.31 -2.02 -4.12
N TYR A 53 -6.16 -0.70 -3.96
CA TYR A 53 -5.15 -0.12 -3.07
C TYR A 53 -5.39 -0.50 -1.60
N ASP A 54 -6.62 -0.40 -1.12
CA ASP A 54 -6.98 -0.70 0.27
C ASP A 54 -6.75 -2.19 0.60
N LYS A 55 -7.05 -3.09 -0.35
CA LYS A 55 -6.75 -4.52 -0.20
C LYS A 55 -5.25 -4.76 -0.05
N CYS A 56 -4.41 -4.10 -0.85
CA CYS A 56 -2.96 -4.22 -0.72
C CYS A 56 -2.46 -3.76 0.65
N GLN A 57 -2.96 -2.62 1.14
CA GLN A 57 -2.63 -2.11 2.47
C GLN A 57 -3.05 -3.06 3.60
N TYR A 58 -4.22 -3.67 3.46
CA TYR A 58 -4.70 -4.66 4.40
C TYR A 58 -3.80 -5.91 4.42
N ASP A 59 -3.41 -6.42 3.25
CA ASP A 59 -2.52 -7.58 3.15
C ASP A 59 -1.13 -7.28 3.75
N ASP A 60 -0.61 -6.06 3.56
CA ASP A 60 0.64 -5.60 4.20
C ASP A 60 0.52 -5.52 5.73
N TYR A 61 -0.59 -4.97 6.23
CA TYR A 61 -0.87 -4.92 7.65
C TYR A 61 -0.94 -6.33 8.26
N VAL A 62 -1.64 -7.25 7.62
CA VAL A 62 -1.72 -8.65 8.07
C VAL A 62 -0.34 -9.32 8.06
N ARG A 63 0.52 -9.01 7.08
CA ARG A 63 1.91 -9.50 7.09
C ARG A 63 2.66 -9.01 8.33
N ARG A 64 2.61 -7.70 8.61
CA ARG A 64 3.28 -7.11 9.79
C ARG A 64 2.77 -7.68 11.10
N MET A 65 1.47 -7.95 11.19
CA MET A 65 0.88 -8.61 12.38
C MET A 65 1.39 -10.04 12.56
N LYS A 66 1.56 -10.80 11.47
CA LYS A 66 2.14 -12.15 11.52
C LYS A 66 3.63 -12.14 11.88
N GLU A 67 4.38 -11.12 11.45
CA GLU A 67 5.78 -10.93 11.85
C GLU A 67 5.86 -10.64 13.36
N LEU A 68 5.02 -9.72 13.85
CA LEU A 68 4.94 -9.40 15.27
C LEU A 68 4.54 -10.62 16.11
N SER A 69 3.58 -11.43 15.67
CA SER A 69 3.19 -12.64 16.40
C SER A 69 4.33 -13.66 16.49
N LYS A 70 5.12 -13.82 15.42
CA LYS A 70 6.29 -14.70 15.43
C LYS A 70 7.36 -14.22 16.40
N LEU A 71 7.65 -12.92 16.42
CA LEU A 71 8.60 -12.34 17.36
C LEU A 71 8.16 -12.52 18.82
N LYS A 72 6.87 -12.37 19.11
CA LYS A 72 6.31 -12.61 20.44
C LYS A 72 6.41 -14.07 20.89
N LEU A 73 6.16 -15.01 19.98
CA LEU A 73 6.30 -16.45 20.29
C LEU A 73 7.75 -16.81 20.54
N ALA A 74 8.68 -16.35 19.70
CA ALA A 74 10.11 -16.59 19.90
C ALA A 74 10.59 -16.01 21.25
N ALA A 75 10.18 -14.78 21.59
CA ALA A 75 10.53 -14.17 22.88
C ALA A 75 9.98 -14.95 24.09
N ALA A 76 8.79 -15.56 23.97
CA ALA A 76 8.20 -16.39 25.03
C ALA A 76 8.80 -17.79 25.12
N GLU A 77 9.41 -18.30 24.04
CA GLU A 77 10.16 -19.56 24.03
C GLU A 77 11.58 -19.38 24.59
N GLU A 78 12.12 -18.16 24.53
CA GLU A 78 13.43 -17.79 25.08
C GLU A 78 13.38 -17.48 26.59
N GLU A 79 12.19 -17.20 27.16
CA GLU A 79 11.94 -17.09 28.61
C GLU A 79 11.71 -18.46 29.28
#